data_AF-A0A1B6DIK9-F1
#
_entry.id   AF-A0A1B6DIK9-F1
#
_cell.length_a   1.000
_cell.length_b   1.000
_cell.length_c   1.000
_cell.angle_alpha   90.00
_cell.angle_beta   90.00
_cell.angle_gamma   90.00
#
_symmetry.space_group_name_H-M   'P 1'
#
loop_
_entity.id
_entity.type
_entity.pdbx_description
1 polymer ?
#
loop_
_entity_poly.entity_id
_entity_poly.type
_entity_poly.pdbx_seq_one_letter_code
_entity_poly.pdbx_strand_id
1 'polypeptide(L)'
;VLSRELSLIQIKNIIYNIKNKNIIGPSGNLMKIEIFCHGALCMAISGKCYLSLHSYNSSANRGSCKQNCRKKYTLIDKENGFYIDVDNEYLMSSKDLCTINFLDKIIDTGISLLKIEGRARSPEYVANTTSCYREAIDYILNNKKITKSKINFWFKKLNSVYNRGFYSGYYL
;
A
#
# COMPACT_ATOMS: atom_id res chain seq x y z
N VAL A 1 5.21 10.86 5.06
CA VAL A 1 4.45 9.66 4.60
C VAL A 1 3.04 9.79 5.13
N LEU A 2 2.03 9.68 4.27
CA LEU A 2 0.64 9.79 4.71
C LEU A 2 0.10 8.47 5.29
N SER A 3 -0.95 8.60 6.08
CA SER A 3 -1.72 7.47 6.58
C SER A 3 -2.42 6.73 5.43
N ARG A 4 -2.71 5.44 5.64
CA ARG A 4 -3.09 4.49 4.58
C ARG A 4 -4.59 4.45 4.32
N GLU A 5 -5.33 5.00 5.26
CA GLU A 5 -6.77 5.19 5.30
C GLU A 5 -7.23 6.45 4.54
N LEU A 6 -6.31 7.28 4.04
CA LEU A 6 -6.68 8.49 3.32
C LEU A 6 -7.13 8.21 1.89
N SER A 7 -8.25 8.82 1.51
CA SER A 7 -8.74 8.80 0.12
C SER A 7 -7.92 9.72 -0.79
N LEU A 8 -8.02 9.52 -2.10
CA LEU A 8 -7.36 10.40 -3.07
C LEU A 8 -7.79 11.87 -2.93
N ILE A 9 -9.05 12.12 -2.57
CA ILE A 9 -9.59 13.47 -2.35
C ILE A 9 -8.88 14.12 -1.16
N GLN A 10 -8.76 13.40 -0.05
CA GLN A 10 -8.06 13.90 1.14
C GLN A 10 -6.58 14.17 0.85
N ILE A 11 -5.92 13.27 0.10
CA ILE A 11 -4.52 13.43 -0.30
C ILE A 11 -4.35 14.68 -1.17
N LYS A 12 -5.20 14.88 -2.19
CA LYS A 12 -5.18 16.06 -3.06
C LYS A 12 -5.38 17.35 -2.28
N ASN A 13 -6.31 17.34 -1.31
CA ASN A 13 -6.55 18.49 -0.42
C ASN A 13 -5.36 18.81 0.48
N ILE A 14 -4.65 17.80 1.01
CA ILE A 14 -3.44 18.00 1.79
C ILE A 14 -2.35 18.66 0.92
N ILE A 15 -2.13 18.15 -0.29
CA ILE A 15 -1.12 18.66 -1.22
C ILE A 15 -1.45 20.10 -1.66
N TYR A 16 -2.73 20.39 -1.93
CA TYR A 16 -3.19 21.74 -2.21
C TYR A 16 -2.87 22.71 -1.07
N ASN A 17 -3.15 22.32 0.18
CA ASN A 17 -2.84 23.16 1.34
C ASN A 17 -1.34 23.36 1.55
N ILE A 18 -0.51 22.34 1.27
CA ILE A 18 0.95 22.48 1.33
C ILE A 18 1.44 23.56 0.37
N LYS A 19 0.94 23.55 -0.88
CA LYS A 19 1.32 24.56 -1.88
C LYS A 19 0.82 25.94 -1.49
N ASN A 20 -0.46 26.07 -1.15
CA ASN A 20 -1.08 27.37 -0.86
C ASN A 20 -0.53 28.04 0.39
N LYS A 21 -0.25 27.27 1.45
CA LYS A 21 0.28 27.80 2.71
C LYS A 21 1.81 27.82 2.72
N ASN A 22 2.46 27.51 1.60
CA ASN A 22 3.91 27.41 1.46
C ASN A 22 4.55 26.58 2.59
N ILE A 23 4.00 25.40 2.87
CA ILE A 23 4.49 24.53 3.95
C ILE A 23 5.79 23.88 3.50
N ILE A 24 6.91 24.34 4.06
CA ILE A 24 8.26 23.86 3.74
C ILE A 24 8.79 22.90 4.81
N GLY A 25 9.62 21.96 4.38
CA GLY A 25 10.38 21.09 5.28
C GLY A 25 11.73 21.70 5.69
N PRO A 26 12.54 21.00 6.52
CA PRO A 26 13.85 21.46 6.96
C PRO A 26 14.84 21.80 5.82
N SER A 27 14.62 21.24 4.63
CA SER A 27 15.44 21.53 3.43
C SER A 27 15.12 22.87 2.75
N GLY A 28 14.15 23.64 3.24
CA GLY A 28 13.66 24.87 2.59
C GLY A 28 12.71 24.63 1.40
N ASN A 29 12.59 23.40 0.90
CA ASN A 29 11.66 23.03 -0.16
C ASN A 29 10.25 22.74 0.37
N LEU A 30 9.24 22.88 -0.50
CA LEU A 30 7.86 22.43 -0.22
C LEU A 30 7.85 20.99 0.29
N MET A 31 7.01 20.75 1.29
CA MET A 31 6.88 19.44 1.91
C MET A 31 6.39 18.40 0.89
N LYS A 32 7.23 17.41 0.62
CA LYS A 32 6.92 16.32 -0.32
C LYS A 32 6.04 15.28 0.33
N ILE A 33 5.06 14.78 -0.43
CA ILE A 33 4.14 13.74 0.02
C ILE A 33 4.55 12.38 -0.52
N GLU A 34 4.63 11.41 0.38
CA GLU A 34 4.86 9.98 0.11
C GLU A 34 3.62 9.17 0.50
N ILE A 35 3.19 8.26 -0.38
CA ILE A 35 2.11 7.30 -0.13
C ILE A 35 2.53 5.87 -0.51
N PHE A 36 1.82 4.85 0.00
CA PHE A 36 2.04 3.46 -0.42
C PHE A 36 1.31 3.16 -1.74
N CYS A 37 1.95 2.49 -2.69
CA CYS A 37 1.31 2.04 -3.92
C CYS A 37 1.18 0.53 -4.04
N HIS A 38 2.01 -0.24 -3.33
CA HIS A 38 2.04 -1.69 -3.51
C HIS A 38 2.51 -2.48 -2.28
N GLY A 39 1.98 -3.70 -2.15
CA GLY A 39 2.46 -4.74 -1.23
C GLY A 39 1.61 -4.92 0.02
N ALA A 40 2.17 -5.61 1.01
CA ALA A 40 1.49 -6.03 2.23
C ALA A 40 1.23 -4.85 3.19
N LEU A 41 0.17 -4.09 2.91
CA LEU A 41 -0.16 -2.89 3.68
C LEU A 41 -0.56 -3.23 5.12
N CYS A 42 -0.09 -2.42 6.06
CA CYS A 42 -0.45 -2.55 7.47
C CYS A 42 -1.93 -2.24 7.66
N MET A 43 -2.65 -3.12 8.37
CA MET A 43 -4.06 -2.90 8.76
C MET A 43 -4.23 -1.91 9.92
N ALA A 44 -3.14 -1.60 10.64
CA ALA A 44 -3.22 -0.68 11.78
C ALA A 44 -3.45 0.77 11.31
N ILE A 45 -4.41 1.44 11.95
CA ILE A 45 -4.72 2.86 11.73
C ILE A 45 -3.46 3.69 11.95
N SER A 46 -3.17 4.59 11.00
CA SER A 46 -1.99 5.46 11.00
C SER A 46 -0.65 4.73 11.18
N GLY A 47 -0.59 3.44 10.83
CA GLY A 47 0.64 2.63 10.83
C GLY A 47 1.21 2.29 12.21
N LYS A 48 0.49 2.54 13.31
CA LYS A 48 0.93 2.19 14.67
C LYS A 48 0.48 0.76 15.00
N CYS A 49 1.37 -0.22 14.78
CA CYS A 49 1.05 -1.64 15.00
C CYS A 49 1.83 -2.22 16.19
N TYR A 50 1.10 -2.79 17.16
CA TYR A 50 1.67 -3.47 18.33
C TYR A 50 1.53 -4.99 18.29
N LEU A 51 0.81 -5.54 17.31
CA LEU A 51 0.52 -6.97 17.23
C LEU A 51 1.80 -7.82 17.19
N SER A 52 2.75 -7.44 16.33
CA SER A 52 4.05 -8.14 16.22
C SER A 52 4.90 -7.99 17.48
N LEU A 53 4.83 -6.83 18.16
CA LEU A 53 5.55 -6.61 19.41
C LEU A 53 4.99 -7.50 20.51
N HIS A 54 3.68 -7.54 20.66
CA HIS A 54 3.01 -8.32 21.69
C HIS A 54 3.23 -9.83 21.50
N SER A 55 3.09 -10.36 20.29
CA SER A 55 3.17 -11.81 20.07
C SER A 55 4.60 -12.36 19.92
N TYR A 56 5.57 -11.53 19.49
CA TYR A 56 6.92 -12.01 19.13
C TYR A 56 8.06 -11.15 19.70
N ASN A 57 7.76 -10.18 20.58
CA ASN A 57 8.71 -9.17 21.05
C ASN A 57 9.45 -8.46 19.89
N SER A 58 8.78 -8.29 18.75
CA SER A 58 9.37 -7.82 17.50
C SER A 58 8.59 -6.61 16.96
N SER A 59 9.13 -5.40 17.12
CA SER A 59 8.41 -4.15 16.84
C SER A 59 8.26 -3.85 15.35
N ALA A 60 7.02 -3.85 14.85
CA ALA A 60 6.69 -3.43 13.49
C ALA A 60 7.03 -1.95 13.24
N ASN A 61 6.89 -1.10 14.26
CA ASN A 61 7.20 0.33 14.21
C ASN A 61 8.72 0.60 14.09
N ARG A 62 9.56 -0.41 14.37
CA ARG A 62 11.02 -0.38 14.17
C ARG A 62 11.49 -1.18 12.96
N GLY A 63 10.57 -1.56 12.07
CA GLY A 63 10.89 -2.32 10.85
C GLY A 63 11.00 -3.84 11.03
N SER A 64 10.81 -4.38 12.23
CA SER A 64 10.93 -5.81 12.52
C SER A 64 9.56 -6.52 12.52
N CYS A 65 8.66 -6.15 11.62
CA CYS A 65 7.30 -6.74 11.58
C CYS A 65 7.33 -8.21 11.17
N LYS A 66 6.69 -9.09 11.95
CA LYS A 66 6.51 -10.53 11.64
C LYS A 66 5.25 -10.85 10.82
N GLN A 67 4.51 -9.82 10.40
CA GLN A 67 3.31 -9.92 9.55
C GLN A 67 2.21 -10.84 10.13
N ASN A 68 1.99 -10.81 11.44
CA ASN A 68 0.97 -11.61 12.12
C ASN A 68 -0.42 -11.42 11.52
N CYS A 69 -0.79 -10.20 11.13
CA CYS A 69 -2.07 -9.89 10.48
C CYS A 69 -2.28 -10.63 9.16
N ARG A 70 -1.22 -11.25 8.60
CA ARG A 70 -1.24 -12.05 7.38
C ARG A 70 -1.13 -13.55 7.66
N LYS A 71 -1.33 -14.00 8.90
CA LYS A 71 -1.47 -15.44 9.18
C LYS A 71 -2.93 -15.88 9.02
N LYS A 72 -3.14 -17.19 8.95
CA LYS A 72 -4.47 -17.80 9.05
C LYS A 72 -4.90 -17.80 10.51
N TYR A 73 -6.17 -17.53 10.76
CA TYR A 73 -6.76 -17.52 12.09
C TYR A 73 -8.11 -18.23 12.05
N THR A 74 -8.41 -18.89 13.16
CA THR A 74 -9.73 -19.45 13.42
C THR A 74 -10.55 -18.43 14.23
N LEU A 75 -11.78 -18.15 13.80
CA LEU A 75 -12.69 -17.27 14.52
C LEU A 75 -13.45 -18.09 15.58
N ILE A 76 -13.29 -17.69 16.84
CA ILE A 76 -13.92 -18.35 17.99
C ILE A 76 -14.74 -17.30 18.72
N ASP A 77 -16.03 -17.57 18.87
CA ASP A 77 -16.90 -16.80 19.76
C ASP A 77 -16.47 -17.06 21.21
N LYS A 78 -16.14 -16.00 21.94
CA LYS A 78 -15.63 -16.12 23.31
C LYS A 78 -16.70 -16.42 24.34
N GLU A 79 -17.97 -16.19 24.06
CA GLU A 79 -19.05 -16.41 25.02
C GLU A 79 -19.42 -17.90 25.10
N ASN A 80 -19.54 -18.56 23.96
CA ASN A 80 -19.98 -19.96 23.86
C ASN A 80 -18.89 -20.93 23.37
N GLY A 81 -17.73 -20.42 22.92
CA GLY A 81 -16.61 -21.23 22.43
C GLY A 81 -16.82 -21.81 21.02
N PHE A 82 -17.87 -21.42 20.31
CA PHE A 82 -18.14 -21.95 18.98
C PHE A 82 -17.16 -21.44 17.94
N TYR A 83 -16.72 -22.36 17.08
CA TYR A 83 -15.98 -22.06 15.88
C TYR A 83 -16.93 -21.49 14.84
N ILE A 84 -16.63 -20.27 14.37
CA ILE A 84 -17.35 -19.66 13.26
C ILE A 84 -16.62 -20.02 11.98
N ASP A 85 -17.28 -20.81 11.12
CA ASP A 85 -16.74 -21.13 9.81
C ASP A 85 -16.82 -19.91 8.90
N VAL A 86 -15.70 -19.60 8.27
CA VAL A 86 -15.48 -18.40 7.47
C VAL A 86 -14.73 -18.81 6.22
N ASP A 87 -15.29 -18.48 5.05
CA ASP A 87 -14.72 -18.87 3.74
C ASP A 87 -13.25 -18.46 3.56
N ASN A 88 -12.80 -17.43 4.27
CA ASN A 88 -11.42 -16.92 4.20
C ASN A 88 -10.76 -16.90 5.58
N GLU A 89 -9.84 -17.83 5.81
CA GLU A 89 -9.04 -17.94 7.04
C GLU A 89 -8.08 -16.75 7.27
N TYR A 90 -7.87 -15.88 6.27
CA TYR A 90 -7.07 -14.65 6.43
C TYR A 90 -7.92 -13.49 6.96
N LEU A 91 -8.30 -13.58 8.24
CA LEU A 91 -9.27 -12.69 8.87
C LEU A 91 -8.85 -11.21 8.95
N MET A 92 -7.56 -10.91 9.11
CA MET A 92 -7.10 -9.53 9.32
C MET A 92 -6.62 -8.84 8.04
N SER A 93 -5.72 -9.47 7.27
CA SER A 93 -5.09 -8.86 6.09
C SER A 93 -4.90 -9.90 4.99
N SER A 94 -5.92 -10.02 4.13
CA SER A 94 -5.98 -11.05 3.10
C SER A 94 -5.23 -10.69 1.81
N LYS A 95 -5.33 -9.44 1.34
CA LYS A 95 -4.82 -9.00 0.03
C LYS A 95 -3.65 -8.02 0.11
N ASP A 96 -2.96 -7.83 -1.01
CA ASP A 96 -1.89 -6.84 -1.18
C ASP A 96 -2.42 -5.58 -1.84
N LEU A 97 -1.94 -4.41 -1.41
CA LEU A 97 -2.26 -3.15 -2.07
C LEU A 97 -1.70 -3.19 -3.49
N CYS A 98 -2.49 -2.70 -4.45
CA CYS A 98 -2.01 -2.45 -5.80
C CYS A 98 -2.77 -1.28 -6.44
N THR A 99 -2.05 -0.19 -6.71
CA THR A 99 -2.65 1.01 -7.31
C THR A 99 -2.43 1.12 -8.82
N ILE A 100 -1.80 0.12 -9.45
CA ILE A 100 -1.39 0.18 -10.86
C ILE A 100 -2.56 0.47 -11.81
N ASN A 101 -3.77 0.01 -11.47
CA ASN A 101 -4.98 0.16 -12.29
C ASN A 101 -5.54 1.58 -12.32
N PHE A 102 -5.14 2.43 -11.37
CA PHE A 102 -5.60 3.82 -11.24
C PHE A 102 -4.43 4.75 -10.88
N LEU A 103 -3.24 4.40 -11.38
CA LEU A 103 -2.01 5.13 -11.08
C LEU A 103 -2.04 6.57 -11.63
N ASP A 104 -2.76 6.80 -12.73
CA ASP A 104 -3.09 8.14 -13.24
C ASP A 104 -3.76 9.01 -12.18
N LYS A 105 -4.78 8.47 -11.51
CA LYS A 105 -5.49 9.20 -10.44
C LYS A 105 -4.60 9.48 -9.26
N ILE A 106 -3.72 8.53 -8.91
CA ILE A 106 -2.70 8.72 -7.87
C ILE A 106 -1.75 9.87 -8.25
N ILE A 107 -1.23 9.89 -9.48
CA ILE A 107 -0.33 10.94 -9.96
C ILE A 107 -1.05 12.31 -9.98
N ASP A 108 -2.32 12.36 -10.40
CA ASP A 108 -3.13 13.59 -10.44
C ASP A 108 -3.32 14.25 -9.07
N THR A 109 -3.21 13.49 -7.97
CA THR A 109 -3.25 14.10 -6.63
C THR A 109 -2.06 15.04 -6.36
N GLY A 110 -0.96 14.90 -7.11
CA GLY A 110 0.26 15.69 -6.96
C GLY A 110 1.26 15.12 -5.95
N ILE A 111 1.16 13.82 -5.62
CA ILE A 111 2.14 13.14 -4.76
C ILE A 111 3.55 13.23 -5.34
N SER A 112 4.56 13.13 -4.48
CA SER A 112 5.96 13.24 -4.89
C SER A 112 6.68 11.88 -4.86
N LEU A 113 6.27 10.97 -3.98
CA LEU A 113 6.89 9.66 -3.83
C LEU A 113 5.83 8.55 -3.73
N LEU A 114 6.13 7.44 -4.40
CA LEU A 114 5.41 6.19 -4.24
C LEU A 114 6.28 5.19 -3.49
N LYS A 115 5.66 4.50 -2.54
CA LYS A 115 6.31 3.54 -1.66
C LYS A 115 5.79 2.14 -1.88
N ILE A 116 6.73 1.21 -2.03
CA ILE A 116 6.45 -0.22 -2.15
C ILE A 116 6.85 -0.90 -0.85
N GLU A 117 5.99 -1.77 -0.33
CA GLU A 117 6.31 -2.63 0.81
C GLU A 117 7.16 -3.84 0.35
N GLY A 118 8.48 -3.68 0.41
CA GLY A 118 9.44 -4.70 -0.03
C GLY A 118 10.08 -5.51 1.10
N ARG A 119 9.72 -5.32 2.37
CA ARG A 119 10.40 -6.04 3.48
C ARG A 119 10.10 -7.53 3.41
N ALA A 120 11.13 -8.34 3.63
CA ALA A 120 11.05 -9.80 3.54
C ALA A 120 10.43 -10.27 2.21
N ARG A 121 10.82 -9.63 1.11
CA ARG A 121 10.48 -10.02 -0.26
C ARG A 121 11.74 -10.41 -1.01
N SER A 122 11.60 -11.25 -2.02
CA SER A 122 12.72 -11.69 -2.86
C SER A 122 13.28 -10.51 -3.67
N PRO A 123 14.56 -10.56 -4.07
CA PRO A 123 15.12 -9.59 -5.02
C PRO A 123 14.28 -9.47 -6.30
N GLU A 124 13.75 -10.58 -6.80
CA GLU A 124 12.86 -10.61 -7.96
C GLU A 124 11.57 -9.81 -7.74
N TYR A 125 10.92 -9.96 -6.57
CA TYR A 125 9.75 -9.14 -6.21
C TYR A 125 10.10 -7.65 -6.26
N VAL A 126 11.23 -7.26 -5.67
CA VAL A 126 11.68 -5.86 -5.65
C VAL A 126 11.93 -5.36 -7.07
N ALA A 127 12.66 -6.11 -7.90
CA ALA A 127 12.96 -5.73 -9.28
C ALA A 127 11.70 -5.63 -10.15
N ASN A 128 10.80 -6.61 -10.08
CA ASN A 128 9.59 -6.62 -10.89
C ASN A 128 8.60 -5.54 -10.49
N THR A 129 8.36 -5.34 -9.18
CA THR A 129 7.42 -4.33 -8.71
C THR A 129 7.94 -2.92 -8.99
N THR A 130 9.19 -2.61 -8.66
CA THR A 130 9.77 -1.28 -8.91
C THR A 130 9.84 -0.95 -10.39
N SER A 131 10.31 -1.86 -11.25
CA SER A 131 10.38 -1.63 -12.70
C SER A 131 8.98 -1.46 -13.31
N CYS A 132 7.99 -2.24 -12.86
CA CYS A 132 6.62 -2.13 -13.35
C CYS A 132 6.00 -0.77 -13.01
N TYR A 133 6.16 -0.29 -11.77
CA TYR A 133 5.66 1.04 -11.40
C TYR A 133 6.43 2.14 -12.13
N ARG A 134 7.76 2.03 -12.27
CA ARG A 134 8.55 3.01 -13.02
C ARG A 134 8.07 3.14 -14.47
N GLU A 135 7.92 2.01 -15.17
CA GLU A 135 7.42 1.98 -16.55
C GLU A 135 6.04 2.62 -16.66
N ALA A 136 5.12 2.31 -15.73
CA ALA A 136 3.79 2.89 -15.73
C ALA A 136 3.81 4.40 -15.46
N ILE A 137 4.63 4.88 -14.53
CA ILE A 137 4.80 6.32 -14.27
C ILE A 137 5.35 7.01 -15.52
N ASP A 138 6.42 6.49 -16.14
CA ASP A 138 7.00 7.06 -17.36
C ASP A 138 5.99 7.10 -18.50
N TYR A 139 5.17 6.06 -18.64
CA TYR A 139 4.13 6.02 -19.64
C TYR A 139 3.10 7.15 -19.44
N ILE A 140 2.63 7.35 -18.21
CA ILE A 140 1.64 8.38 -17.85
C ILE A 140 2.24 9.78 -18.01
N LEU A 141 3.45 10.03 -17.52
CA LEU A 141 4.10 11.34 -17.58
C LEU A 141 4.46 11.76 -19.02
N ASN A 142 4.63 10.82 -19.94
CA ASN A 142 4.78 11.10 -21.37
C ASN A 142 3.44 11.34 -22.09
N ASN A 143 2.39 11.75 -21.35
CA ASN A 143 1.05 12.04 -21.84
C ASN A 143 0.39 10.89 -22.63
N LYS A 144 0.79 9.65 -22.38
CA LYS A 144 0.16 8.50 -23.04
C LYS A 144 -1.07 8.09 -22.25
N LYS A 145 -2.22 8.05 -22.94
CA LYS A 145 -3.48 7.58 -22.34
C LYS A 145 -3.33 6.13 -21.86
N ILE A 146 -3.67 5.89 -20.60
CA ILE A 146 -3.72 4.53 -20.06
C ILE A 146 -4.83 3.77 -20.79
N THR A 147 -4.47 2.61 -21.33
CA THR A 147 -5.41 1.69 -21.97
C THR A 147 -5.58 0.43 -21.13
N LYS A 148 -6.71 -0.27 -21.29
CA LYS A 148 -6.96 -1.55 -20.62
C LYS A 148 -5.85 -2.59 -20.92
N SER A 149 -5.31 -2.57 -22.15
CA SER A 149 -4.20 -3.44 -22.54
C SER A 149 -2.94 -3.17 -21.72
N LYS A 150 -2.57 -1.90 -21.53
CA LYS A 150 -1.41 -1.51 -20.70
C LYS A 150 -1.61 -1.87 -19.23
N ILE A 151 -2.79 -1.61 -18.68
CA ILE A 151 -3.14 -2.03 -17.32
C ILE A 151 -2.97 -3.55 -17.18
N ASN A 152 -3.56 -4.34 -18.10
CA ASN A 152 -3.47 -5.80 -18.06
C ASN A 152 -2.03 -6.29 -18.15
N PHE A 153 -1.19 -5.66 -18.96
CA PHE A 153 0.23 -5.99 -19.07
C PHE A 153 0.96 -5.81 -17.73
N TRP A 154 0.84 -4.64 -17.10
CA TRP A 154 1.46 -4.37 -15.80
C TRP A 154 0.86 -5.26 -14.70
N PHE A 155 -0.45 -5.44 -14.70
CA PHE A 155 -1.13 -6.30 -13.74
C PHE A 155 -0.66 -7.75 -13.86
N LYS A 156 -0.45 -8.28 -15.08
CA LYS A 156 0.12 -9.62 -15.31
C LYS A 156 1.54 -9.72 -14.74
N LYS A 157 2.39 -8.71 -14.96
CA LYS A 157 3.74 -8.66 -14.40
C LYS A 157 3.72 -8.65 -12.86
N LEU A 158 2.85 -7.86 -12.24
CA LEU A 158 2.71 -7.84 -10.78
C LEU A 158 2.12 -9.14 -10.20
N ASN A 159 1.25 -9.84 -10.94
CA ASN A 159 0.76 -11.16 -10.54
C ASN A 159 1.83 -12.26 -10.62
N SER A 160 2.90 -12.08 -11.40
CA SER A 160 3.96 -13.09 -11.55
C SER A 160 4.85 -13.23 -10.32
N VAL A 161 4.83 -12.25 -9.42
CA VAL A 161 5.58 -12.30 -8.15
C VAL A 161 4.63 -12.54 -6.98
N TYR A 162 5.19 -13.02 -5.86
CA TYR A 162 4.40 -13.34 -4.66
C TYR A 162 3.44 -12.21 -4.29
N ASN A 163 2.16 -12.56 -4.21
CA ASN A 163 1.07 -11.71 -3.73
C ASN A 163 -0.05 -12.60 -3.18
N ARG A 164 -1.07 -12.01 -2.56
CA ARG A 164 -2.26 -12.73 -2.07
C ARG A 164 -3.55 -12.19 -2.71
N GLY A 165 -3.47 -11.92 -4.00
CA GLY A 165 -4.46 -11.10 -4.70
C GLY A 165 -4.31 -9.62 -4.34
N PHE A 166 -5.00 -8.78 -5.12
CA PHE A 166 -4.87 -7.34 -5.04
C PHE A 166 -6.15 -6.65 -4.58
N TYR A 167 -5.98 -5.53 -3.88
CA TYR A 167 -7.05 -4.59 -3.55
C TYR A 167 -6.58 -3.14 -3.74
N SER A 168 -7.52 -2.21 -3.87
CA SER A 168 -7.25 -0.81 -4.23
C SER A 168 -6.85 0.09 -3.05
N GLY A 169 -6.69 -0.44 -1.84
CA GLY A 169 -6.53 0.42 -0.66
C GLY A 169 -7.82 1.12 -0.25
N TYR A 170 -7.69 2.14 0.59
CA TYR A 170 -8.75 3.09 0.96
C TYR A 170 -8.76 4.32 0.04
N TYR A 171 -8.12 4.23 -1.12
CA TYR A 171 -7.92 5.36 -2.01
C TYR A 171 -9.19 5.77 -2.76
N LEU A 172 -10.01 4.79 -3.13
CA LEU A 172 -11.22 4.95 -3.95
C LEU A 172 -12.48 4.99 -3.09
#